data_AF-A0ABD5ZKX4-F1
#
_entry.id   AF-A0ABD5ZKX4-F1
#
_cell.length_a   1.000
_cell.length_b   1.000
_cell.length_c   1.000
_cell.angle_alpha   90.00
_cell.angle_beta   90.00
_cell.angle_gamma   90.00
#
_symmetry.space_group_name_H-M   'P 1'
#
loop_
_entity.id
_entity.type
_entity.pdbx_description
1 polymer ?
#
loop_
_entity_poly.entity_id
_entity_poly.type
_entity_poly.pdbx_seq_one_letter_code
_entity_poly.pdbx_strand_id
1 'polypeptide(L)'
;MDDDGDADHGERAVHLLGTERWPAIADAYTMGAYGHLAGYEGFGRDMTAERSSVGDGLRHLFLAGVAARLAGDDARARNRALQGVLVATDHRERVAGVDAAACDEWVGHLRTLAGNAEKASDAYDRAAAGYESADPDDPAGATTRPLLQAGTDLLTQLSRPEDAAWDDIHGDGSTALARRVRFARARLGEYVAARVEAGHLHAPRGSTEYGNGSYECPECGSNDINHVAGTVLCLRCDARTERVS
;
A
#
# COMPACT_ATOMS: atom_id res chain seq x y z
N MET A 1 -29.80 -3.51 8.87
CA MET A 1 -29.30 -3.45 10.27
C MET A 1 -27.86 -3.79 10.08
N ASP A 2 -27.09 -2.74 9.83
CA ASP A 2 -25.85 -2.85 9.07
C ASP A 2 -24.75 -3.21 10.06
N ASP A 3 -24.07 -4.30 9.74
CA ASP A 3 -23.00 -4.94 10.49
C ASP A 3 -21.69 -4.14 10.36
N ASP A 4 -21.77 -2.81 10.50
CA ASP A 4 -20.65 -1.87 10.42
C ASP A 4 -19.74 -1.91 11.66
N GLY A 5 -20.07 -2.78 12.62
CA GLY A 5 -19.35 -2.93 13.89
C GLY A 5 -18.17 -3.90 13.86
N ASP A 6 -18.05 -4.73 12.81
CA ASP A 6 -17.09 -5.85 12.76
C ASP A 6 -15.98 -5.71 11.70
N ALA A 7 -16.09 -4.72 10.80
CA ALA A 7 -15.04 -4.44 9.82
C ALA A 7 -13.87 -3.70 10.47
N ASP A 8 -12.64 -4.18 10.23
CA ASP A 8 -11.44 -3.43 10.62
C ASP A 8 -11.38 -2.08 9.87
N HIS A 9 -10.62 -1.12 10.40
CA HIS A 9 -10.61 0.23 9.83
C HIS A 9 -9.99 0.28 8.42
N GLY A 10 -9.15 -0.69 8.06
CA GLY A 10 -8.64 -0.88 6.71
C GLY A 10 -9.72 -1.33 5.73
N GLU A 11 -10.55 -2.30 6.10
CA GLU A 11 -11.69 -2.75 5.29
C GLU A 11 -12.68 -1.62 5.05
N ARG A 12 -12.98 -0.85 6.11
CA ARG A 12 -13.81 0.36 6.00
C ARG A 12 -13.23 1.36 5.00
N ALA A 13 -11.91 1.55 4.96
CA ALA A 13 -11.28 2.45 4.01
C ALA A 13 -11.49 1.97 2.57
N VAL A 14 -11.36 0.65 2.32
CA VAL A 14 -11.60 0.04 1.01
C VAL A 14 -13.05 0.22 0.57
N HIS A 15 -14.02 0.01 1.47
CA HIS A 15 -15.44 0.20 1.15
C HIS A 15 -15.77 1.64 0.77
N LEU A 16 -15.05 2.62 1.32
CA LEU A 16 -15.26 4.02 1.03
C LEU A 16 -14.67 4.48 -0.30
N LEU A 17 -13.76 3.73 -0.93
CA LEU A 17 -13.06 4.17 -2.14
C LEU A 17 -14.01 4.55 -3.28
N GLY A 18 -15.03 3.73 -3.55
CA GLY A 18 -16.03 4.01 -4.57
C GLY A 18 -16.93 5.22 -4.29
N THR A 19 -16.84 5.84 -3.10
CA THR A 19 -17.58 7.07 -2.77
C THR A 19 -16.78 8.35 -3.03
N GLU A 20 -15.47 8.23 -3.24
CA GLU A 20 -14.53 9.34 -3.43
C GLU A 20 -14.61 10.44 -2.35
N ARG A 21 -15.13 10.11 -1.15
CA ARG A 21 -15.14 11.02 0.01
C ARG A 21 -13.78 11.06 0.67
N TRP A 22 -12.82 11.67 -0.02
CA TRP A 22 -11.39 11.65 0.32
C TRP A 22 -11.03 11.98 1.77
N PRO A 23 -11.67 12.97 2.44
CA PRO A 23 -11.43 13.19 3.87
C PRO A 23 -11.77 11.98 4.75
N ALA A 24 -12.92 11.33 4.50
CA ALA A 24 -13.35 10.16 5.26
C ALA A 24 -12.48 8.92 4.95
N ILE A 25 -12.05 8.77 3.71
CA ILE A 25 -11.11 7.71 3.29
C ILE A 25 -9.75 7.92 3.99
N ALA A 26 -9.27 9.16 4.05
CA ALA A 26 -8.02 9.50 4.74
C ALA A 26 -8.11 9.24 6.26
N ASP A 27 -9.25 9.52 6.90
CA ASP A 27 -9.51 9.17 8.30
C ASP A 27 -9.53 7.66 8.49
N ALA A 28 -10.23 6.91 7.64
CA ALA A 28 -10.32 5.45 7.74
C ALA A 28 -8.96 4.76 7.61
N TYR A 29 -8.16 5.11 6.60
CA TYR A 29 -6.78 4.60 6.50
C TYR A 29 -5.89 5.07 7.67
N THR A 30 -6.11 6.27 8.23
CA THR A 30 -5.37 6.68 9.43
C THR A 30 -5.70 5.76 10.60
N MET A 31 -6.98 5.46 10.81
CA MET A 31 -7.41 4.57 11.89
C MET A 31 -6.93 3.14 11.66
N GLY A 32 -6.95 2.64 10.43
CA GLY A 32 -6.36 1.32 10.09
C GLY A 32 -4.86 1.28 10.33
N ALA A 33 -4.13 2.37 10.07
CA ALA A 33 -2.73 2.42 10.46
C ALA A 33 -2.57 2.25 11.99
N TYR A 34 -3.36 2.97 12.78
CA TYR A 34 -3.27 2.90 14.23
C TYR A 34 -3.74 1.55 14.79
N GLY A 35 -4.75 0.93 14.20
CA GLY A 35 -5.22 -0.41 14.57
C GLY A 35 -4.15 -1.48 14.36
N HIS A 36 -3.48 -1.49 13.20
CA HIS A 36 -2.36 -2.39 12.93
C HIS A 36 -1.14 -2.13 13.83
N LEU A 37 -0.79 -0.86 14.06
CA LEU A 37 0.38 -0.50 14.88
C LEU A 37 0.16 -0.74 16.38
N ALA A 38 -1.09 -0.68 16.85
CA ALA A 38 -1.46 -1.06 18.21
C ALA A 38 -1.63 -2.59 18.39
N GLY A 39 -1.53 -3.36 17.30
CA GLY A 39 -1.69 -4.81 17.30
C GLY A 39 -3.14 -5.31 17.27
N TYR A 40 -4.15 -4.42 17.32
CA TYR A 40 -5.56 -4.82 17.31
C TYR A 40 -5.96 -5.49 15.99
N GLU A 41 -5.56 -4.91 14.86
CA GLU A 41 -5.80 -5.46 13.51
C GLU A 41 -4.69 -6.43 13.08
N GLY A 42 -3.63 -6.54 13.90
CA GLY A 42 -2.51 -7.47 13.73
C GLY A 42 -2.71 -8.81 14.45
N PHE A 43 -3.93 -9.21 14.78
CA PHE A 43 -4.23 -10.41 15.58
C PHE A 43 -3.53 -10.44 16.95
N GLY A 44 -3.38 -9.28 17.60
CA GLY A 44 -2.70 -9.13 18.89
C GLY A 44 -1.19 -9.28 18.85
N ARG A 45 -0.57 -9.25 17.66
CA ARG A 45 0.88 -9.34 17.51
C ARG A 45 1.56 -8.03 17.87
N ASP A 46 2.69 -8.13 18.55
CA ASP A 46 3.57 -6.99 18.78
C ASP A 46 4.24 -6.53 17.47
N MET A 47 4.60 -5.26 17.45
CA MET A 47 5.34 -4.57 16.38
C MET A 47 6.65 -5.26 16.00
N THR A 48 7.25 -6.04 16.89
CA THR A 48 8.51 -6.78 16.65
C THR A 48 8.33 -8.26 16.36
N ALA A 49 7.09 -8.75 16.30
CA ALA A 49 6.83 -10.14 15.97
C ALA A 49 7.41 -10.50 14.59
N GLU A 50 7.85 -11.74 14.41
CA GLU A 50 8.37 -12.26 13.14
C GLU A 50 7.38 -12.07 11.97
N ARG A 51 6.08 -12.06 12.28
CA ARG A 51 4.99 -11.71 11.36
C ARG A 51 4.27 -10.43 11.79
N SER A 52 5.05 -9.38 12.02
CA SER A 52 4.58 -8.04 12.39
C SER A 52 3.67 -7.45 11.32
N SER A 53 2.65 -6.72 11.78
CA SER A 53 1.72 -5.92 10.97
C SER A 53 2.22 -4.50 10.67
N VAL A 54 3.47 -4.18 11.01
CA VAL A 54 4.02 -2.82 10.80
C VAL A 54 4.00 -2.41 9.32
N GLY A 55 4.19 -3.35 8.39
CA GLY A 55 4.08 -3.10 6.95
C GLY A 55 2.70 -2.58 6.55
N ASP A 56 1.64 -3.21 7.05
CA ASP A 56 0.25 -2.77 6.80
C ASP A 56 -0.02 -1.40 7.42
N GLY A 57 0.49 -1.16 8.65
CA GLY A 57 0.42 0.14 9.29
C GLY A 57 1.09 1.26 8.47
N LEU A 58 2.29 1.00 7.94
CA LEU A 58 3.02 1.94 7.08
C LEU A 58 2.29 2.18 5.75
N ARG A 59 1.77 1.12 5.13
CA ARG A 59 0.96 1.19 3.91
C ARG A 59 -0.29 2.04 4.13
N HIS A 60 -1.01 1.82 5.23
CA HIS A 60 -2.19 2.61 5.60
C HIS A 60 -1.85 4.09 5.84
N LEU A 61 -0.74 4.42 6.52
CA LEU A 61 -0.29 5.82 6.64
C LEU A 61 0.00 6.45 5.28
N PHE A 62 0.62 5.70 4.37
CA PHE A 62 0.87 6.17 3.01
C PHE A 62 -0.44 6.46 2.26
N LEU A 63 -1.37 5.50 2.25
CA LEU A 63 -2.66 5.64 1.56
C LEU A 63 -3.52 6.75 2.18
N ALA A 64 -3.48 6.92 3.50
CA ALA A 64 -4.10 8.07 4.17
C ALA A 64 -3.52 9.41 3.67
N GLY A 65 -2.23 9.47 3.40
CA GLY A 65 -1.60 10.65 2.83
C GLY A 65 -1.95 10.87 1.35
N VAL A 66 -2.09 9.81 0.55
CA VAL A 66 -2.60 9.92 -0.82
C VAL A 66 -4.04 10.43 -0.83
N ALA A 67 -4.91 9.87 0.01
CA ALA A 67 -6.29 10.33 0.16
C ALA A 67 -6.36 11.79 0.66
N ALA A 68 -5.45 12.21 1.54
CA ALA A 68 -5.36 13.62 1.93
C ALA A 68 -4.98 14.54 0.76
N ARG A 69 -4.07 14.13 -0.13
CA ARG A 69 -3.78 14.89 -1.36
C ARG A 69 -4.96 14.96 -2.32
N LEU A 70 -5.68 13.86 -2.49
CA LEU A 70 -6.92 13.82 -3.27
C LEU A 70 -8.00 14.76 -2.70
N ALA A 71 -8.00 14.97 -1.38
CA ALA A 71 -8.83 15.96 -0.71
C ALA A 71 -8.30 17.41 -0.81
N GLY A 72 -7.14 17.64 -1.43
CA GLY A 72 -6.47 18.94 -1.49
C GLY A 72 -5.74 19.36 -0.20
N ASP A 73 -5.51 18.43 0.73
CA ASP A 73 -4.85 18.68 2.03
C ASP A 73 -3.41 18.13 2.05
N ASP A 74 -2.51 18.84 1.37
CA ASP A 74 -1.08 18.51 1.31
C ASP A 74 -0.38 18.53 2.69
N ALA A 75 -0.86 19.37 3.61
CA ALA A 75 -0.30 19.47 4.96
C ALA A 75 -0.58 18.17 5.73
N ARG A 76 -1.82 17.69 5.69
CA ARG A 76 -2.19 16.40 6.27
C ARG A 76 -1.47 15.25 5.59
N ALA A 77 -1.35 15.27 4.26
CA ALA A 77 -0.59 14.25 3.52
C ALA A 77 0.86 14.15 4.02
N ARG A 78 1.53 15.30 4.15
CA ARG A 78 2.89 15.38 4.69
C ARG A 78 2.97 14.87 6.13
N ASN A 79 2.00 15.21 6.97
CA ASN A 79 1.98 14.75 8.37
C ASN A 79 1.86 13.22 8.47
N ARG A 80 1.01 12.59 7.65
CA ARG A 80 0.90 11.12 7.61
C ARG A 80 2.17 10.45 7.12
N ALA A 81 2.78 11.00 6.08
CA ALA A 81 4.07 10.54 5.58
C ALA A 81 5.17 10.62 6.67
N LEU A 82 5.25 11.73 7.42
CA LEU A 82 6.24 11.90 8.47
C LEU A 82 6.00 11.00 9.68
N GLN A 83 4.74 10.69 10.03
CA GLN A 83 4.42 9.67 11.03
C GLN A 83 4.97 8.30 10.60
N GLY A 84 4.76 7.91 9.35
CA GLY A 84 5.30 6.66 8.83
C GLY A 84 6.83 6.61 8.87
N VAL A 85 7.51 7.73 8.58
CA VAL A 85 8.98 7.79 8.66
C VAL A 85 9.46 7.50 10.08
N LEU A 86 8.78 8.04 11.09
CA LEU A 86 9.12 7.79 12.49
C LEU A 86 8.91 6.32 12.85
N VAL A 87 7.79 5.72 12.43
CA VAL A 87 7.49 4.29 12.65
C VAL A 87 8.55 3.40 11.99
N ALA A 88 8.86 3.61 10.71
CA ALA A 88 9.86 2.82 9.99
C ALA A 88 11.26 2.95 10.61
N THR A 89 11.63 4.17 11.02
CA THR A 89 12.93 4.43 11.67
C THR A 89 13.02 3.74 13.03
N ASP A 90 11.97 3.82 13.86
CA ASP A 90 11.95 3.15 15.17
C ASP A 90 11.90 1.62 15.04
N HIS A 91 11.19 1.09 14.03
CA HIS A 91 11.16 -0.34 13.75
C HIS A 91 12.53 -0.87 13.29
N ARG A 92 13.26 -0.10 12.47
CA ARG A 92 14.61 -0.42 12.00
C ARG A 92 15.57 -0.78 13.13
N GLU A 93 15.46 -0.11 14.28
CA GLU A 93 16.34 -0.36 15.45
C GLU A 93 16.09 -1.72 16.12
N ARG A 94 15.02 -2.42 15.75
CA ARG A 94 14.61 -3.70 16.35
C ARG A 94 14.72 -4.88 15.40
N VAL A 95 15.08 -4.65 14.13
CA VAL A 95 15.20 -5.67 13.10
C VAL A 95 16.57 -5.61 12.44
N ALA A 96 16.94 -6.68 11.71
CA ALA A 96 18.25 -6.79 11.08
C ALA A 96 18.14 -7.34 9.65
N GLY A 97 19.23 -7.28 8.90
CA GLY A 97 19.33 -7.81 7.54
C GLY A 97 18.29 -7.19 6.59
N VAL A 98 17.57 -8.05 5.86
CA VAL A 98 16.59 -7.65 4.85
C VAL A 98 15.50 -6.74 5.42
N ASP A 99 15.01 -6.98 6.64
CA ASP A 99 13.94 -6.16 7.23
C ASP A 99 14.43 -4.75 7.61
N ALA A 100 15.68 -4.64 8.08
CA ALA A 100 16.28 -3.33 8.37
C ALA A 100 16.45 -2.50 7.09
N ALA A 101 16.86 -3.14 5.98
CA ALA A 101 16.92 -2.50 4.66
C ALA A 101 15.53 -2.11 4.14
N ALA A 102 14.50 -2.93 4.40
CA ALA A 102 13.11 -2.61 4.05
C ALA A 102 12.55 -1.42 4.83
N CYS A 103 12.97 -1.20 6.08
CA CYS A 103 12.64 0.04 6.79
C CYS A 103 13.18 1.27 6.06
N ASP A 104 14.42 1.23 5.56
CA ASP A 104 14.99 2.34 4.77
C ASP A 104 14.24 2.54 3.43
N GLU A 105 13.79 1.46 2.78
CA GLU A 105 12.94 1.54 1.58
C GLU A 105 11.60 2.23 1.89
N TRP A 106 10.95 1.85 2.99
CA TRP A 106 9.71 2.51 3.45
C TRP A 106 9.92 3.99 3.78
N VAL A 107 11.06 4.35 4.39
CA VAL A 107 11.43 5.77 4.55
C VAL A 107 11.52 6.46 3.18
N GLY A 108 12.09 5.80 2.17
CA GLY A 108 12.09 6.26 0.77
C GLY A 108 10.67 6.52 0.26
N HIS A 109 9.78 5.54 0.37
CA HIS A 109 8.38 5.67 -0.05
C HIS A 109 7.72 6.89 0.60
N LEU A 110 7.78 6.98 1.92
CA LEU A 110 7.11 8.02 2.68
C LEU A 110 7.74 9.41 2.43
N ARG A 111 9.05 9.50 2.21
CA ARG A 111 9.69 10.76 1.81
C ARG A 111 9.27 11.21 0.41
N THR A 112 9.06 10.27 -0.52
CA THR A 112 8.46 10.55 -1.83
C THR A 112 7.06 11.16 -1.64
N LEU A 113 6.21 10.53 -0.83
CA LEU A 113 4.88 11.06 -0.51
C LEU A 113 4.94 12.43 0.18
N ALA A 114 5.91 12.66 1.07
CA ALA A 114 6.11 13.96 1.73
C ALA A 114 6.61 15.07 0.78
N GLY A 115 6.91 14.76 -0.48
CA GLY A 115 7.44 15.71 -1.46
C GLY A 115 8.90 16.08 -1.20
N ASN A 116 9.70 15.19 -0.60
CA ASN A 116 11.12 15.41 -0.33
C ASN A 116 11.99 14.43 -1.13
N ALA A 117 12.24 14.77 -2.40
CA ALA A 117 12.94 13.91 -3.35
C ALA A 117 14.39 13.59 -2.93
N GLU A 118 15.11 14.55 -2.36
CA GLU A 118 16.48 14.35 -1.86
C GLU A 118 16.51 13.33 -0.73
N LYS A 119 15.70 13.53 0.33
CA LYS A 119 15.65 12.57 1.45
C LYS A 119 15.08 11.22 1.05
N ALA A 120 14.22 11.16 0.04
CA ALA A 120 13.73 9.91 -0.52
C ALA A 120 14.88 9.18 -1.23
N SER A 121 15.64 9.89 -2.06
CA SER A 121 16.83 9.38 -2.74
C SER A 121 17.83 8.77 -1.76
N ASP A 122 18.20 9.52 -0.72
CA ASP A 122 19.14 9.04 0.31
C ASP A 122 18.64 7.78 1.01
N ALA A 123 17.33 7.68 1.24
CA ALA A 123 16.73 6.51 1.87
C ALA A 123 16.72 5.29 0.95
N TYR A 124 16.43 5.46 -0.35
CA TYR A 124 16.58 4.39 -1.33
C TYR A 124 18.04 3.95 -1.49
N ASP A 125 19.00 4.88 -1.44
CA ASP A 125 20.43 4.53 -1.49
C ASP A 125 20.84 3.69 -0.27
N ARG A 126 20.36 4.02 0.93
CA ARG A 126 20.54 3.19 2.14
C ARG A 126 19.86 1.83 2.02
N ALA A 127 18.64 1.77 1.49
CA ALA A 127 17.93 0.52 1.28
C ALA A 127 18.67 -0.41 0.31
N ALA A 128 19.16 0.14 -0.81
CA ALA A 128 19.95 -0.61 -1.79
C ALA A 128 21.22 -1.20 -1.17
N ALA A 129 22.00 -0.38 -0.45
CA ALA A 129 23.20 -0.83 0.25
C ALA A 129 22.88 -1.86 1.35
N GLY A 130 21.76 -1.67 2.06
CA GLY A 130 21.29 -2.60 3.09
C GLY A 130 20.92 -3.97 2.51
N TYR A 131 20.23 -4.01 1.37
CA TYR A 131 19.89 -5.27 0.71
C TYR A 131 21.12 -5.98 0.14
N GLU A 132 22.05 -5.22 -0.46
CA GLU A 132 23.32 -5.77 -0.94
C GLU A 132 24.14 -6.37 0.21
N SER A 133 24.20 -5.69 1.36
CA SER A 133 24.90 -6.21 2.54
C SER A 133 24.20 -7.40 3.21
N ALA A 134 22.87 -7.48 3.10
CA ALA A 134 22.10 -8.57 3.72
C ALA A 134 22.23 -9.88 2.93
N ASP A 135 22.49 -9.79 1.62
CA ASP A 135 22.81 -10.88 0.69
C ASP A 135 22.05 -12.20 0.97
N PRO A 136 20.71 -12.20 0.89
CA PRO A 136 19.93 -13.39 1.18
C PRO A 136 20.10 -14.43 0.07
N ASP A 137 20.18 -15.71 0.46
CA ASP A 137 20.28 -16.85 -0.47
C ASP A 137 19.10 -16.93 -1.48
N ASP A 138 17.93 -16.44 -1.07
CA ASP A 138 16.73 -16.35 -1.91
C ASP A 138 16.18 -14.91 -1.93
N PRO A 139 16.67 -14.04 -2.84
CA PRO A 139 16.21 -12.67 -2.96
C PRO A 139 14.73 -12.56 -3.35
N ALA A 140 14.20 -13.53 -4.10
CA ALA A 140 12.81 -13.54 -4.53
C ALA A 140 11.88 -13.91 -3.37
N GLY A 141 12.18 -14.97 -2.63
CA GLY A 141 11.44 -15.33 -1.41
C GLY A 141 11.54 -14.26 -0.32
N ALA A 142 12.63 -13.50 -0.27
CA ALA A 142 12.75 -12.37 0.65
C ALA A 142 11.69 -11.29 0.41
N THR A 143 11.21 -11.09 -0.83
CA THR A 143 10.20 -10.06 -1.14
C THR A 143 8.82 -10.38 -0.56
N THR A 144 8.54 -11.64 -0.23
CA THR A 144 7.27 -12.06 0.37
C THR A 144 7.24 -11.94 1.89
N ARG A 145 8.33 -11.48 2.51
CA ARG A 145 8.34 -11.16 3.94
C ARG A 145 7.33 -10.04 4.20
N PRO A 146 6.62 -10.03 5.36
CA PRO A 146 5.47 -9.14 5.58
C PRO A 146 5.75 -7.66 5.28
N LEU A 147 6.89 -7.12 5.72
CA LEU A 147 7.24 -5.72 5.50
C LEU A 147 7.49 -5.37 4.01
N LEU A 148 8.07 -6.30 3.25
CA LEU A 148 8.37 -6.14 1.83
C LEU A 148 7.11 -6.34 0.99
N GLN A 149 6.29 -7.35 1.33
CA GLN A 149 5.01 -7.62 0.69
C GLN A 149 4.09 -6.40 0.77
N ALA A 150 3.98 -5.76 1.94
CA ALA A 150 3.19 -4.54 2.07
C ALA A 150 3.67 -3.40 1.15
N GLY A 151 4.98 -3.34 0.85
CA GLY A 151 5.54 -2.40 -0.12
C GLY A 151 5.14 -2.74 -1.56
N THR A 152 5.12 -4.02 -1.91
CA THR A 152 4.62 -4.49 -3.21
C THR A 152 3.12 -4.23 -3.35
N ASP A 153 2.33 -4.47 -2.30
CA ASP A 153 0.89 -4.20 -2.27
C ASP A 153 0.59 -2.70 -2.43
N LEU A 154 1.42 -1.84 -1.84
CA LEU A 154 1.35 -0.39 -2.06
C LEU A 154 1.58 -0.03 -3.53
N LEU A 155 2.67 -0.51 -4.13
CA LEU A 155 3.02 -0.19 -5.52
C LEU A 155 1.95 -0.69 -6.49
N THR A 156 1.42 -1.88 -6.26
CA THR A 156 0.39 -2.51 -7.12
C THR A 156 -0.99 -1.86 -6.95
N GLN A 157 -1.30 -1.27 -5.80
CA GLN A 157 -2.53 -0.50 -5.60
C GLN A 157 -2.46 0.89 -6.25
N LEU A 158 -1.29 1.53 -6.23
CA LEU A 158 -1.08 2.84 -6.86
C LEU A 158 -1.01 2.77 -8.39
N SER A 159 -0.66 1.61 -8.93
CA SER A 159 -0.58 1.33 -10.36
C SER A 159 -1.83 0.62 -10.86
N ARG A 160 -2.22 0.83 -12.12
CA ARG A 160 -3.23 -0.04 -12.73
C ARG A 160 -2.67 -1.44 -12.98
N PRO A 161 -3.52 -2.48 -13.12
CA PRO A 161 -3.09 -3.84 -13.46
C PRO A 161 -2.11 -3.91 -14.63
N GLU A 162 -2.29 -3.03 -15.63
CA GLU A 162 -1.44 -2.91 -16.82
C GLU A 162 -0.16 -2.08 -16.63
N ASP A 163 -0.06 -1.28 -15.56
CA ASP A 163 1.04 -0.32 -15.37
C ASP A 163 2.24 -0.93 -14.62
N ALA A 164 2.01 -1.97 -13.82
CA ALA A 164 3.05 -2.69 -13.10
C ALA A 164 2.63 -4.13 -12.81
N ALA A 165 3.40 -5.07 -13.36
CA ALA A 165 3.36 -6.48 -13.03
C ALA A 165 4.44 -6.84 -11.98
N TRP A 166 4.38 -8.06 -11.45
CA TRP A 166 5.38 -8.58 -10.52
C TRP A 166 6.80 -8.45 -11.10
N ASP A 167 6.99 -8.88 -12.35
CA ASP A 167 8.29 -8.89 -13.04
C ASP A 167 8.83 -7.47 -13.26
N ASP A 168 7.97 -6.46 -13.34
CA ASP A 168 8.42 -5.07 -13.45
C ASP A 168 9.10 -4.61 -12.15
N ILE A 169 8.46 -4.92 -11.01
CA ILE A 169 8.89 -4.55 -9.66
C ILE A 169 10.11 -5.37 -9.23
N HIS A 170 10.12 -6.67 -9.52
CA HIS A 170 11.08 -7.61 -8.94
C HIS A 170 12.02 -8.28 -9.97
N GLY A 171 11.84 -8.04 -11.27
CA GLY A 171 12.70 -8.59 -12.30
C GLY A 171 12.50 -10.09 -12.50
N ASP A 172 13.58 -10.84 -12.70
CA ASP A 172 13.56 -12.30 -12.86
C ASP A 172 13.71 -13.07 -11.52
N GLY A 173 13.64 -12.36 -10.39
CA GLY A 173 13.85 -12.91 -9.06
C GLY A 173 15.30 -12.86 -8.56
N SER A 174 16.31 -12.99 -9.44
CA SER A 174 17.73 -13.07 -9.05
C SER A 174 18.26 -11.77 -8.42
N THR A 175 17.68 -10.64 -8.81
CA THR A 175 18.05 -9.30 -8.31
C THR A 175 16.86 -8.57 -7.70
N ALA A 176 15.87 -9.31 -7.18
CA ALA A 176 14.56 -8.78 -6.81
C ALA A 176 14.60 -7.60 -5.82
N LEU A 177 15.49 -7.65 -4.82
CA LEU A 177 15.65 -6.59 -3.83
C LEU A 177 16.31 -5.33 -4.40
N ALA A 178 17.32 -5.46 -5.25
CA ALA A 178 17.92 -4.31 -5.92
C ALA A 178 16.97 -3.71 -6.97
N ARG A 179 16.21 -4.56 -7.68
CA ARG A 179 15.25 -4.16 -8.70
C ARG A 179 14.08 -3.38 -8.10
N ARG A 180 13.49 -3.84 -6.98
CA ARG A 180 12.35 -3.17 -6.34
C ARG A 180 12.70 -1.77 -5.85
N VAL A 181 13.89 -1.57 -5.27
CA VAL A 181 14.35 -0.24 -4.84
C VAL A 181 14.49 0.70 -6.04
N ARG A 182 15.11 0.23 -7.13
CA ARG A 182 15.22 1.03 -8.37
C ARG A 182 13.85 1.35 -8.96
N PHE A 183 12.94 0.38 -8.97
CA PHE A 183 11.58 0.55 -9.48
C PHE A 183 10.81 1.59 -8.66
N ALA A 184 10.77 1.43 -7.33
CA ALA A 184 10.08 2.34 -6.43
C ALA A 184 10.63 3.77 -6.54
N ARG A 185 11.96 3.95 -6.54
CA ARG A 185 12.60 5.25 -6.71
C ARG A 185 12.21 5.94 -8.02
N ALA A 186 12.10 5.18 -9.10
CA ALA A 186 11.76 5.72 -10.42
C ALA A 186 10.26 6.00 -10.58
N ARG A 187 9.38 5.15 -10.05
CA ARG A 187 7.96 5.12 -10.42
C ARG A 187 6.99 5.61 -9.36
N LEU A 188 7.34 5.50 -8.08
CA LEU A 188 6.36 5.77 -7.02
C LEU A 188 5.84 7.20 -7.05
N GLY A 189 6.72 8.18 -7.31
CA GLY A 189 6.32 9.58 -7.44
C GLY A 189 5.34 9.81 -8.59
N GLU A 190 5.59 9.17 -9.75
CA GLU A 190 4.72 9.23 -10.92
C GLU A 190 3.34 8.61 -10.64
N TYR A 191 3.30 7.46 -9.98
CA TYR A 191 2.03 6.82 -9.64
C TYR A 191 1.19 7.65 -8.65
N VAL A 192 1.82 8.22 -7.61
CA VAL A 192 1.11 9.13 -6.69
C VAL A 192 0.56 10.34 -7.45
N ALA A 193 1.37 10.97 -8.32
CA ALA A 193 0.92 12.10 -9.13
C ALA A 193 -0.25 11.71 -10.04
N ALA A 194 -0.18 10.56 -10.71
CA ALA A 194 -1.23 10.07 -11.58
C ALA A 194 -2.56 9.79 -10.83
N ARG A 195 -2.51 9.30 -9.59
CA ARG A 195 -3.73 9.13 -8.76
C ARG A 195 -4.35 10.49 -8.43
N VAL A 196 -3.53 11.45 -8.01
CA VAL A 196 -4.00 12.81 -7.68
C VAL A 196 -4.58 13.51 -8.90
N GLU A 197 -3.91 13.43 -10.05
CA GLU A 197 -4.38 14.01 -11.32
C GLU A 197 -5.70 13.37 -11.79
N ALA A 198 -5.83 12.05 -11.68
CA ALA A 198 -7.07 11.35 -12.00
C ALA A 198 -8.19 11.61 -10.99
N GLY A 199 -7.88 12.18 -9.82
CA GLY A 199 -8.83 12.35 -8.73
C GLY A 199 -9.31 11.03 -8.14
N HIS A 200 -8.54 9.95 -8.29
CA HIS A 200 -9.01 8.59 -8.01
C HIS A 200 -7.90 7.67 -7.46
N LEU A 201 -8.25 6.78 -6.54
CA LEU A 201 -7.38 5.77 -5.95
C LEU A 201 -8.06 4.40 -6.01
N HIS A 202 -7.38 3.42 -6.60
CA HIS A 202 -7.92 2.07 -6.75
C HIS A 202 -7.96 1.29 -5.44
N ALA A 203 -8.87 0.32 -5.37
CA ALA A 203 -8.88 -0.67 -4.33
C ALA A 203 -7.63 -1.58 -4.39
N PRO A 204 -7.20 -2.15 -3.25
CA PRO A 204 -6.20 -3.20 -3.25
C PRO A 204 -6.60 -4.36 -4.18
N ARG A 205 -5.63 -4.96 -4.86
CA ARG A 205 -5.87 -6.17 -5.65
C ARG A 205 -6.18 -7.33 -4.72
N GLY A 206 -7.42 -7.83 -4.78
CA GLY A 206 -7.82 -9.07 -4.14
C GLY A 206 -7.90 -10.20 -5.16
N SER A 207 -8.97 -11.00 -5.11
CA SER A 207 -9.21 -12.01 -6.15
C SER A 207 -9.99 -11.40 -7.30
N THR A 208 -9.36 -11.32 -8.48
CA THR A 208 -9.91 -10.65 -9.66
C THR A 208 -10.54 -11.65 -10.63
N GLU A 209 -11.69 -11.28 -11.20
CA GLU A 209 -12.37 -12.04 -12.24
C GLU A 209 -12.78 -11.11 -13.39
N TYR A 210 -12.47 -11.50 -14.62
CA TYR A 210 -12.77 -10.71 -15.82
C TYR A 210 -13.95 -11.31 -16.58
N GLY A 211 -14.86 -10.47 -17.06
CA GLY A 211 -15.99 -10.93 -17.87
C GLY A 211 -17.01 -11.78 -17.12
N ASN A 212 -17.11 -11.67 -15.79
CA ASN A 212 -18.02 -12.52 -15.01
C ASN A 212 -19.46 -12.01 -15.12
N GLY A 213 -20.21 -12.56 -16.10
CA GLY A 213 -21.62 -12.20 -16.35
C GLY A 213 -22.61 -12.48 -15.20
N SER A 214 -22.16 -13.01 -14.06
CA SER A 214 -22.96 -13.05 -12.83
C SER A 214 -22.98 -11.72 -12.07
N TYR A 215 -22.19 -10.73 -12.50
CA TYR A 215 -22.07 -9.42 -11.87
C TYR A 215 -22.19 -8.31 -12.93
N GLU A 216 -22.75 -7.17 -12.55
CA GLU A 216 -22.79 -5.96 -13.38
C GLU A 216 -22.60 -4.73 -12.49
N CYS A 217 -21.57 -3.94 -12.78
CA CYS A 217 -21.30 -2.71 -12.05
C CYS A 217 -22.42 -1.68 -12.31
N PRO A 218 -23.08 -1.16 -11.28
CA PRO A 218 -24.18 -0.21 -11.46
C PRO A 218 -23.75 1.14 -12.06
N GLU A 219 -22.46 1.49 -11.93
CA GLU A 219 -21.92 2.78 -12.39
C GLU A 219 -21.41 2.74 -13.83
N CYS A 220 -20.76 1.64 -14.24
CA CYS A 220 -20.10 1.58 -15.56
C CYS A 220 -20.51 0.38 -16.43
N GLY A 221 -21.37 -0.52 -15.92
CA GLY A 221 -21.82 -1.72 -16.64
C GLY A 221 -20.74 -2.80 -16.84
N SER A 222 -19.53 -2.60 -16.33
CA SER A 222 -18.49 -3.63 -16.39
C SER A 222 -18.83 -4.83 -15.51
N ASN A 223 -18.46 -6.01 -15.97
CA ASN A 223 -18.55 -7.28 -15.25
C ASN A 223 -17.17 -7.81 -14.83
N ASP A 224 -16.16 -6.95 -14.83
CA ASP A 224 -14.84 -7.22 -14.26
C ASP A 224 -14.86 -6.86 -12.76
N ILE A 225 -14.61 -7.84 -11.90
CA ILE A 225 -14.79 -7.72 -10.45
C ILE A 225 -13.52 -8.03 -9.66
N ASN A 226 -13.44 -7.45 -8.46
CA ASN A 226 -12.40 -7.63 -7.48
C ASN A 226 -13.02 -8.00 -6.13
N HIS A 227 -12.74 -9.20 -5.64
CA HIS A 227 -13.10 -9.63 -4.29
C HIS A 227 -12.03 -9.17 -3.30
N VAL A 228 -12.35 -8.18 -2.47
CA VAL A 228 -11.42 -7.55 -1.54
C VAL A 228 -12.14 -7.07 -0.29
N ALA A 229 -11.53 -7.20 0.89
CA ALA A 229 -12.08 -6.68 2.16
C ALA A 229 -13.56 -7.08 2.40
N GLY A 230 -13.90 -8.36 2.20
CA GLY A 230 -15.27 -8.86 2.38
C GLY A 230 -16.32 -8.31 1.41
N THR A 231 -15.92 -7.55 0.38
CA THR A 231 -16.82 -6.94 -0.61
C THR A 231 -16.41 -7.30 -2.04
N VAL A 232 -17.29 -6.99 -2.99
CA VAL A 232 -17.03 -7.13 -4.42
C VAL A 232 -17.07 -5.74 -5.03
N LEU A 233 -15.95 -5.31 -5.62
CA LEU A 233 -15.80 -4.01 -6.28
C LEU A 233 -15.61 -4.20 -7.78
N CYS A 234 -16.03 -3.23 -8.58
CA CYS A 234 -15.73 -3.19 -9.99
C CYS A 234 -14.24 -2.89 -10.20
N LEU A 235 -13.57 -3.65 -11.07
CA LEU A 235 -12.15 -3.43 -11.41
C LEU A 235 -11.89 -2.14 -12.20
N ARG A 236 -12.94 -1.46 -12.68
CA ARG A 236 -12.82 -0.28 -13.54
C ARG A 236 -13.00 1.04 -12.80
N CYS A 237 -13.95 1.09 -11.86
CA CYS A 237 -14.29 2.30 -11.13
C CYS A 237 -14.36 2.12 -9.60
N ASP A 238 -14.03 0.92 -9.09
CA ASP A 238 -14.02 0.60 -7.66
C ASP A 238 -15.39 0.75 -6.96
N ALA A 239 -16.48 0.92 -7.72
CA ALA A 239 -17.83 0.92 -7.21
C ALA A 239 -18.24 -0.47 -6.71
N ARG A 240 -18.97 -0.52 -5.60
CA ARG A 240 -19.51 -1.77 -5.07
C ARG A 240 -20.41 -2.44 -6.12
N THR A 241 -20.18 -3.72 -6.33
CA THR A 241 -20.86 -4.52 -7.35
C THR A 241 -21.54 -5.71 -6.69
N GLU A 242 -22.74 -6.04 -7.14
CA GLU A 242 -23.53 -7.16 -6.62
C GLU A 242 -23.84 -8.15 -7.75
N ARG A 243 -24.26 -9.37 -7.39
CA ARG A 243 -24.65 -10.35 -8.40
C ARG A 243 -25.94 -9.90 -9.09
N VAL A 244 -25.97 -9.98 -10.41
CA VAL A 244 -27.22 -9.87 -11.17
C VAL A 244 -28.02 -11.16 -11.03
N SER A 245 -29.30 -11.02 -10.68
CA SER A 245 -30.28 -12.10 -10.46
C SER A 245 -30.81 -12.70 -11.75
#